data_AF-A0A970N5N1-F1
#
_entry.id   AF-A0A970N5N1-F1
#
_cell.length_a   1.000
_cell.length_b   1.000
_cell.length_c   1.000
_cell.angle_alpha   90.00
_cell.angle_beta   90.00
_cell.angle_gamma   90.00
#
_symmetry.space_group_name_H-M   'P 1'
#
loop_
_entity.id
_entity.type
_entity.pdbx_description
1 polymer ?
#
loop_
_entity_poly.entity_id
_entity_poly.type
_entity_poly.pdbx_seq_one_letter_code
_entity_poly.pdbx_strand_id
1 'polypeptide(L)'
;MEIARYEKRVISYLIDLLVAFVPALGLFIFLYFFFEPKLTTSIPSYFFALAAELLTYLFYVFLNFFFLVFSKGYTLGMLIIGTKVIHLSKRPPTVREIFLRTISIGLFPMVIVNVIYMLIVHTEKTIFDRISETIVVDARLSRRLEGHYKVKK
;
A
#
# COMPACT_ATOMS: atom_id res chain seq x y z
N MET A 1 28.20 6.63 15.94
CA MET A 1 26.73 6.49 15.77
C MET A 1 26.51 5.14 15.14
N GLU A 2 25.97 4.19 15.90
CA GLU A 2 25.78 2.84 15.37
C GLU A 2 24.49 2.79 14.56
N ILE A 3 24.67 2.58 13.26
CA ILE A 3 23.59 2.31 12.32
C ILE A 3 22.94 1.00 12.79
N ALA A 4 21.65 1.03 13.14
CA ALA A 4 20.96 -0.18 13.58
C ALA A 4 21.06 -1.26 12.50
N ARG A 5 21.40 -2.49 12.92
CA ARG A 5 21.52 -3.64 12.01
C ARG A 5 20.19 -3.91 11.29
N TYR A 6 20.26 -4.51 10.09
CA TYR A 6 19.10 -4.64 9.23
C TYR A 6 18.01 -5.54 9.84
N GLU A 7 18.38 -6.56 10.62
CA GLU A 7 17.46 -7.51 11.23
C GLU A 7 16.51 -6.80 12.20
N LYS A 8 17.04 -5.88 13.03
CA LYS A 8 16.23 -5.08 13.95
C LYS A 8 15.20 -4.24 13.20
N ARG A 9 15.58 -3.68 12.04
CA ARG A 9 14.67 -2.89 11.21
C ARG A 9 13.57 -3.75 10.61
N VAL A 10 13.93 -4.92 10.08
CA VAL A 10 12.97 -5.88 9.52
C VAL A 10 11.98 -6.33 10.59
N ILE A 11 12.46 -6.71 11.77
CA ILE A 11 11.59 -7.14 12.88
C ILE A 11 10.65 -6.00 13.31
N SER A 12 11.15 -4.77 13.44
CA SER A 12 10.28 -3.61 13.74
C SER A 12 9.18 -3.43 12.68
N TYR A 13 9.52 -3.53 11.38
CA TYR A 13 8.52 -3.43 10.31
C TYR A 13 7.49 -4.55 10.35
N LEU A 14 7.91 -5.79 10.65
CA LEU A 14 6.98 -6.91 10.80
C LEU A 14 6.02 -6.73 11.98
N ILE A 15 6.51 -6.19 13.10
CA ILE A 15 5.65 -5.86 14.25
C ILE A 15 4.66 -4.77 13.87
N ASP A 16 5.12 -3.68 13.24
CA ASP A 16 4.24 -2.59 12.79
C ASP A 16 3.18 -3.09 11.79
N LEU A 17 3.56 -4.00 10.89
CA LEU A 17 2.64 -4.61 9.93
C LEU A 17 1.61 -5.51 10.60
N LEU A 18 2.03 -6.36 11.55
CA LEU A 18 1.13 -7.22 12.30
C LEU A 18 0.09 -6.41 13.08
N VAL A 19 0.53 -5.31 13.71
CA VAL A 19 -0.35 -4.39 14.45
C VAL A 19 -1.37 -3.73 13.52
N ALA A 20 -0.96 -3.39 12.30
CA ALA A 20 -1.88 -2.83 11.31
C ALA A 20 -2.84 -3.87 10.71
N PHE A 21 -2.39 -5.12 10.58
CA PHE A 21 -3.15 -6.21 10.00
C PHE A 21 -4.30 -6.69 10.90
N VAL A 22 -4.10 -6.79 12.21
CA VAL A 22 -5.11 -7.33 13.13
C VAL A 22 -6.45 -6.59 13.06
N PRO A 23 -6.52 -5.23 13.09
CA PRO A 23 -7.77 -4.50 12.97
C PRO A 23 -8.43 -4.64 11.60
N ALA A 24 -7.64 -4.67 10.52
CA ALA A 24 -8.16 -4.80 9.17
C ALA A 24 -8.73 -6.21 8.92
N LEU A 25 -8.07 -7.26 9.41
CA LEU A 25 -8.59 -8.63 9.39
C LEU A 25 -9.86 -8.74 10.24
N GLY A 26 -9.88 -8.15 11.44
CA GLY A 26 -11.05 -8.12 12.29
C GLY A 26 -12.24 -7.45 11.62
N LEU A 27 -12.02 -6.32 10.93
CA LEU A 27 -13.06 -5.66 10.15
C LEU A 27 -13.51 -6.51 8.96
N PHE A 28 -12.60 -7.15 8.25
CA PHE A 28 -12.96 -8.06 7.14
C PHE A 28 -13.86 -9.19 7.62
N ILE A 29 -13.48 -9.89 8.70
CA ILE A 29 -14.28 -10.97 9.30
C ILE A 29 -15.64 -10.42 9.74
N PHE A 30 -15.67 -9.26 10.39
CA PHE A 30 -16.91 -8.62 10.81
C PHE A 30 -17.83 -8.29 9.61
N LEU A 31 -17.31 -7.65 8.57
CA LEU A 31 -18.08 -7.32 7.38
C LEU A 31 -18.55 -8.59 6.65
N TYR A 32 -17.69 -9.60 6.53
CA TYR A 32 -18.00 -10.86 5.89
C TYR A 32 -19.15 -11.56 6.60
N PHE A 33 -19.05 -11.84 7.90
CA PHE A 33 -20.05 -12.63 8.62
C PHE A 33 -21.31 -11.87 9.06
N PHE A 34 -21.22 -10.56 9.35
CA PHE A 34 -22.37 -9.80 9.86
C PHE A 34 -23.20 -9.11 8.77
N PHE A 35 -22.63 -8.89 7.58
CA PHE A 35 -23.35 -8.29 6.44
C PHE A 35 -23.66 -9.31 5.33
N GLU A 36 -23.31 -10.59 5.52
CA GLU A 36 -23.38 -11.66 4.51
C GLU A 36 -24.75 -11.92 3.87
N PRO A 37 -25.92 -11.77 4.52
CA PRO A 37 -27.16 -12.16 3.84
C PRO A 37 -27.62 -11.20 2.73
N LYS A 38 -27.02 -10.01 2.56
CA LYS A 38 -27.55 -8.97 1.65
C LYS A 38 -26.57 -8.41 0.62
N LEU A 39 -25.26 -8.57 0.80
CA LEU A 39 -24.24 -7.94 -0.06
C LEU A 39 -23.49 -8.91 -0.99
N THR A 40 -23.51 -10.21 -0.69
CA THR A 40 -22.72 -11.24 -1.39
C THR A 40 -23.29 -11.70 -2.74
N THR A 41 -24.53 -11.36 -3.07
CA THR A 41 -25.11 -11.71 -4.38
C THR A 41 -24.64 -10.83 -5.54
N SER A 42 -23.97 -9.70 -5.25
CA SER A 42 -23.65 -8.68 -6.28
C SER A 42 -22.16 -8.39 -6.42
N ILE A 43 -21.36 -8.59 -5.36
CA ILE A 43 -19.93 -8.25 -5.35
C ILE A 43 -19.10 -9.53 -5.13
N PRO A 44 -18.21 -9.89 -6.07
CA PRO A 44 -17.29 -11.01 -5.89
C PRO A 44 -16.43 -10.91 -4.62
N SER A 45 -16.20 -12.04 -3.94
CA SER A 45 -15.44 -12.13 -2.69
C SER A 45 -14.02 -11.56 -2.77
N TYR A 46 -13.38 -11.62 -3.95
CA TYR A 46 -12.04 -11.07 -4.15
C TYR A 46 -11.98 -9.54 -3.95
N PHE A 47 -13.05 -8.80 -4.19
CA PHE A 47 -13.08 -7.36 -3.93
C PHE A 47 -13.06 -7.04 -2.45
N PHE A 48 -13.69 -7.87 -1.62
CA PHE A 48 -13.65 -7.72 -0.16
C PHE A 48 -12.25 -8.00 0.39
N ALA A 49 -11.59 -9.05 -0.13
CA ALA A 49 -10.20 -9.35 0.23
C ALA A 49 -9.26 -8.19 -0.18
N LEU A 50 -9.44 -7.65 -1.38
CA LEU A 50 -8.67 -6.51 -1.86
C LEU A 50 -8.92 -5.24 -1.04
N ALA A 51 -10.16 -4.97 -0.65
CA ALA A 51 -10.51 -3.84 0.21
C ALA A 51 -9.89 -3.97 1.60
N ALA A 52 -9.88 -5.17 2.18
CA ALA A 52 -9.23 -5.45 3.45
C ALA A 52 -7.70 -5.25 3.38
N GLU A 53 -7.08 -5.67 2.27
CA GLU A 53 -5.65 -5.47 2.03
C GLU A 53 -5.33 -3.97 1.90
N LEU A 54 -6.08 -3.23 1.08
CA LEU A 54 -5.93 -1.79 0.93
C LEU A 54 -6.09 -1.06 2.26
N LEU A 55 -7.06 -1.47 3.06
CA LEU A 55 -7.30 -0.91 4.38
C LEU A 55 -6.15 -1.23 5.35
N THR A 56 -5.58 -2.44 5.30
CA THR A 56 -4.40 -2.81 6.09
C THR A 56 -3.24 -1.87 5.80
N TYR A 57 -2.92 -1.65 4.52
CA TYR A 57 -1.82 -0.75 4.15
C TYR A 57 -2.11 0.71 4.50
N LEU A 58 -3.35 1.17 4.31
CA LEU A 58 -3.75 2.51 4.71
C LEU A 58 -3.60 2.70 6.23
N PHE A 59 -4.04 1.71 7.01
CA PHE A 59 -3.93 1.74 8.46
C PHE A 59 -2.47 1.65 8.93
N TYR A 60 -1.65 0.85 8.25
CA TYR A 60 -0.20 0.80 8.48
C TYR A 60 0.46 2.16 8.24
N VAL A 61 0.14 2.83 7.14
CA VAL A 61 0.66 4.18 6.84
C VAL A 61 0.20 5.17 7.89
N PHE A 62 -1.10 5.16 8.22
CA PHE A 62 -1.67 6.10 9.18
C PHE A 62 -1.09 5.91 10.58
N LEU A 63 -1.10 4.68 11.11
CA LEU A 63 -0.53 4.37 12.42
C LEU A 63 0.93 4.77 12.50
N ASN A 64 1.76 4.33 11.55
CA ASN A 64 3.19 4.66 11.60
C ASN A 64 3.45 6.15 11.49
N PHE A 65 2.68 6.87 10.67
CA PHE A 65 2.78 8.32 10.57
C PHE A 65 2.49 8.98 11.92
N PHE A 66 1.36 8.61 12.55
CA PHE A 66 0.98 9.13 13.86
C PHE A 66 2.04 8.82 14.91
N PHE A 67 2.44 7.56 15.05
CA PHE A 67 3.47 7.17 16.02
C PHE A 67 4.77 7.94 15.80
N LEU A 68 5.25 8.06 14.56
CA LEU A 68 6.48 8.79 14.26
C LEU A 68 6.39 10.28 14.61
N VAL A 69 5.25 10.92 14.33
CA VAL A 69 5.02 12.34 14.64
C VAL A 69 5.02 12.56 16.16
N PHE A 70 4.23 11.79 16.91
CA PHE A 70 4.06 12.02 18.35
C PHE A 70 5.25 11.54 19.19
N SER A 71 5.91 10.44 18.80
CA SER A 71 7.09 9.93 19.51
C SER A 71 8.41 10.56 19.06
N LYS A 72 8.36 11.49 18.10
CA LYS A 72 9.54 12.14 17.50
C LYS A 72 10.53 11.14 16.90
N GLY A 73 10.05 10.13 16.17
CA GLY A 73 10.88 9.22 15.38
C GLY A 73 10.80 7.72 15.74
N TYR A 74 9.84 7.29 16.56
CA TYR A 74 9.58 5.88 16.81
C TYR A 74 8.24 5.42 16.21
N THR A 75 8.23 4.23 15.63
CA THR A 75 7.00 3.43 15.45
C THR A 75 6.81 2.49 16.64
N LEU A 76 5.69 1.79 16.73
CA LEU A 76 5.45 0.85 17.83
C LEU A 76 6.50 -0.28 17.86
N GLY A 77 6.76 -0.90 16.70
CA GLY A 77 7.78 -1.93 16.54
C GLY A 77 9.20 -1.41 16.79
N MET A 78 9.46 -0.14 16.49
CA MET A 78 10.74 0.50 16.81
C MET A 78 10.90 0.76 18.32
N LEU A 79 9.82 1.14 19.02
CA LEU A 79 9.82 1.26 20.49
C LEU A 79 10.16 -0.08 21.15
N ILE A 80 9.53 -1.17 20.69
CA ILE A 80 9.73 -2.51 21.25
C ILE A 80 11.17 -3.00 21.02
N ILE A 81 11.72 -2.78 19.82
CA ILE A 81 13.08 -3.24 19.44
C ILE A 81 14.19 -2.29 19.91
N GLY A 82 13.84 -1.09 20.37
CA GLY A 82 14.80 -0.06 20.80
C GLY A 82 15.56 0.57 19.64
N THR A 83 14.89 0.79 18.50
CA THR A 83 15.47 1.53 17.36
C THR A 83 14.71 2.83 17.13
N LYS A 84 15.31 3.78 16.39
CA LYS A 84 14.70 5.09 16.13
C LYS A 84 15.04 5.60 14.75
N VAL A 85 14.11 6.31 14.12
CA VAL A 85 14.37 7.14 12.94
C VAL A 85 14.90 8.50 13.36
N ILE A 86 16.06 8.86 12.82
CA ILE A 86 16.66 10.19 12.96
C ILE A 86 17.06 10.73 11.58
N HIS A 87 17.08 12.05 11.43
CA HIS A 87 17.63 12.69 10.24
C HIS A 87 19.15 12.46 10.17
N LEU A 88 19.72 12.45 8.96
CA LEU A 88 21.17 12.26 8.76
C LEU A 88 22.02 13.31 9.50
N SER A 89 21.52 14.54 9.59
CA SER A 89 22.11 15.63 10.40
C SER A 89 21.90 15.47 11.92
N LYS A 90 21.49 14.29 12.40
CA LYS A 90 21.25 13.96 13.82
C LYS A 90 20.15 14.76 14.53
N ARG A 91 19.26 15.40 13.77
CA ARG A 91 18.05 16.04 14.30
C ARG A 91 16.84 15.10 14.25
N PRO A 92 15.78 15.36 15.03
CA PRO A 92 14.49 14.70 14.83
C PRO A 92 13.99 14.91 13.39
N PRO A 93 13.33 13.90 12.80
CA PRO A 93 12.73 14.06 11.47
C PRO A 93 11.57 15.06 11.54
N THR A 94 11.43 15.88 10.50
CA THR A 94 10.29 16.79 10.36
C THR A 94 9.02 16.02 9.99
N VAL A 95 7.85 16.62 10.21
CA VAL A 95 6.56 16.02 9.79
C VAL A 95 6.55 15.69 8.30
N ARG A 96 7.13 16.55 7.46
CA ARG A 96 7.25 16.29 6.00
C ARG A 96 8.12 15.07 5.71
N GLU A 97 9.26 14.93 6.39
CA GLU A 97 10.15 13.77 6.23
C GLU A 97 9.48 12.47 6.69
N ILE A 98 8.73 12.54 7.79
CA ILE A 98 7.93 11.43 8.30
C ILE A 98 6.85 11.04 7.29
N PHE A 99 6.11 12.01 6.76
CA PHE A 99 5.08 11.77 5.75
C PHE A 99 5.64 11.05 4.52
N LEU A 100 6.71 11.59 3.94
CA LEU A 100 7.36 11.00 2.77
C LEU A 100 7.88 9.59 3.06
N ARG A 101 8.53 9.38 4.21
CA ARG A 101 9.00 8.05 4.63
C ARG A 101 7.85 7.06 4.71
N THR A 102 6.76 7.43 5.37
CA THR A 102 5.67 6.50 5.69
C THR A 102 4.89 6.13 4.43
N ILE A 103 4.62 7.11 3.56
CA ILE A 103 4.03 6.86 2.24
C ILE A 103 4.94 6.00 1.37
N SER A 104 6.25 6.25 1.36
CA SER A 104 7.18 5.45 0.56
C SER A 104 7.17 3.98 1.00
N ILE A 105 7.19 3.72 2.31
CA ILE A 105 7.16 2.36 2.85
C ILE A 105 5.79 1.69 2.61
N GLY A 106 4.69 2.44 2.58
CA GLY A 106 3.35 1.88 2.33
C GLY A 106 2.99 1.68 0.86
N LEU A 107 3.34 2.62 -0.03
CA LEU A 107 2.95 2.59 -1.44
C LEU A 107 3.88 1.74 -2.31
N PHE A 108 5.20 1.75 -2.08
CA PHE A 108 6.12 1.00 -2.93
C PHE A 108 5.85 -0.51 -2.94
N PRO A 109 5.56 -1.17 -1.80
CA PRO A 109 5.16 -2.58 -1.81
C PRO A 109 3.93 -2.85 -2.67
N MET A 110 2.93 -1.98 -2.66
CA MET A 110 1.71 -2.13 -3.47
C MET A 110 1.99 -2.06 -4.97
N VAL A 111 2.88 -1.15 -5.38
CA VAL A 111 3.32 -1.07 -6.78
C VAL A 111 4.09 -2.34 -7.17
N ILE A 112 4.99 -2.82 -6.31
CA ILE A 112 5.75 -4.06 -6.55
C ILE A 112 4.82 -5.27 -6.67
N VAL A 113 3.87 -5.43 -5.74
CA VAL A 113 2.88 -6.52 -5.78
C VAL A 113 2.05 -6.46 -7.06
N ASN A 114 1.58 -5.27 -7.46
CA ASN A 114 0.81 -5.11 -8.69
C ASN A 114 1.63 -5.48 -9.94
N VAL A 115 2.91 -5.08 -10.00
CA VAL A 115 3.82 -5.47 -11.09
C VAL A 115 4.04 -6.99 -11.11
N ILE A 116 4.32 -7.59 -9.96
CA ILE A 116 4.50 -9.05 -9.83
C ILE A 116 3.23 -9.79 -10.29
N TYR A 117 2.06 -9.32 -9.86
CA TYR A 117 0.77 -9.88 -10.31
C TYR A 117 0.61 -9.82 -11.82
N MET A 118 0.88 -8.67 -12.46
CA MET A 118 0.82 -8.54 -13.92
C MET A 118 1.77 -9.52 -14.63
N LEU A 119 2.99 -9.69 -14.11
CA LEU A 119 3.99 -10.58 -14.68
C LEU A 119 3.62 -12.06 -14.52
N ILE A 120 3.06 -12.46 -13.38
CA ILE A 120 2.66 -13.86 -13.13
C ILE A 120 1.42 -14.21 -13.96
N VAL A 121 0.40 -13.36 -13.92
CA VAL A 121 -0.90 -13.62 -14.55
C VAL A 121 -0.88 -13.30 -16.06
N HIS A 122 0.19 -12.65 -16.55
CA HIS A 122 0.31 -12.20 -17.94
C HIS A 122 -0.91 -11.37 -18.38
N THR A 123 -1.32 -10.41 -17.55
CA THR A 123 -2.49 -9.55 -17.76
C THR A 123 -2.06 -8.13 -18.09
N GLU A 124 -2.67 -7.53 -19.10
CA GLU A 124 -2.46 -6.13 -19.49
C GLU A 124 -3.22 -5.15 -18.58
N LYS A 125 -4.21 -5.66 -17.83
CA LYS A 125 -4.96 -4.88 -16.84
C LYS A 125 -4.45 -5.13 -15.44
N THR A 126 -4.02 -4.06 -14.77
CA THR A 126 -3.68 -4.09 -13.34
C THR A 126 -4.91 -4.38 -12.47
N ILE A 127 -4.68 -4.70 -11.20
CA ILE A 127 -5.78 -4.80 -10.22
C ILE A 127 -6.51 -3.45 -10.12
N PHE A 128 -5.76 -2.34 -10.18
CA PHE A 128 -6.31 -0.99 -10.14
C PHE A 128 -7.19 -0.71 -11.36
N ASP A 129 -6.74 -1.05 -12.57
CA ASP A 129 -7.51 -0.87 -13.81
C ASP A 129 -8.84 -1.61 -13.80
N ARG A 130 -8.87 -2.79 -13.16
CA ARG A 130 -10.10 -3.59 -13.01
C ARG A 130 -11.08 -2.94 -12.03
N ILE A 131 -10.59 -2.26 -11.00
CA ILE A 131 -11.44 -1.53 -10.04
C ILE A 131 -11.97 -0.24 -10.66
N SER A 132 -11.12 0.53 -11.35
CA SER A 132 -11.49 1.81 -11.94
C SER A 132 -12.17 1.71 -13.30
N GLU A 133 -12.39 0.49 -13.80
CA GLU A 133 -12.88 0.22 -15.15
C GLU A 133 -12.06 0.92 -16.25
N THR A 134 -10.76 1.07 -16.02
CA THR A 134 -9.83 1.73 -16.95
C THR A 134 -9.02 0.72 -17.76
N ILE A 135 -8.39 1.19 -18.82
CA ILE A 135 -7.37 0.45 -19.57
C ILE A 135 -6.28 1.42 -20.02
N VAL A 136 -5.04 0.98 -19.92
CA VAL A 136 -3.89 1.74 -20.43
C VAL A 136 -3.71 1.38 -21.91
N VAL A 137 -3.74 2.38 -22.79
CA VAL A 137 -3.53 2.21 -24.24
C VAL A 137 -2.23 2.87 -24.68
N ASP A 138 -1.59 2.32 -25.72
CA ASP A 138 -0.43 2.97 -26.34
C ASP A 138 -0.87 4.22 -27.11
N ALA A 139 -0.61 5.39 -26.52
CA ALA A 139 -0.98 6.67 -27.09
C ALA A 139 -0.24 7.03 -28.39
N ARG A 140 0.93 6.43 -28.67
CA ARG A 140 1.66 6.64 -29.93
C ARG A 140 1.08 5.79 -31.05
N LEU A 141 0.74 4.54 -30.75
CA LEU A 141 0.04 3.67 -31.71
C LEU A 141 -1.35 4.22 -32.04
N SER A 142 -2.11 4.63 -31.02
CA SER A 142 -3.45 5.20 -31.18
C SER A 142 -3.45 6.43 -32.10
N ARG A 143 -2.49 7.36 -31.91
CA ARG A 143 -2.32 8.54 -32.78
C ARG A 143 -1.97 8.18 -34.23
N ARG A 144 -1.16 7.14 -34.47
CA ARG A 144 -0.85 6.68 -35.84
C ARG A 144 -2.08 6.12 -36.54
N LEU A 145 -2.90 5.32 -35.84
CA LEU A 145 -4.11 4.75 -36.41
C LEU A 145 -5.16 5.82 -36.72
N GLU A 146 -5.35 6.79 -35.83
CA GLU A 146 -6.25 7.94 -36.07
C GLU A 146 -5.81 8.80 -37.27
N GLY A 147 -4.50 8.97 -37.46
CA GLY A 147 -3.93 9.64 -38.64
C GLY A 147 -4.24 8.89 -39.94
N HIS A 148 -4.13 7.55 -39.94
CA HIS A 148 -4.43 6.72 -41.11
C HIS A 148 -5.92 6.74 -41.51
N TYR A 149 -6.84 6.87 -40.55
CA TYR A 149 -8.27 6.99 -40.85
C TYR A 149 -8.68 8.37 -41.38
N LYS A 150 -7.96 9.44 -41.02
CA LYS A 150 -8.21 10.78 -41.57
C LYS A 150 -7.72 10.97 -43.03
N VAL A 151 -6.77 10.16 -43.49
CA VAL A 151 -6.24 10.24 -44.87
C VAL A 151 -7.09 9.45 -45.88
N LYS A 152 -8.05 8.64 -45.41
CA LYS A 152 -8.95 7.82 -46.26
C LYS A 152 -10.38 8.37 -46.39
N LYS A 153 -10.64 9.61 -45.95
CA LYS A 153 -11.87 10.36 -46.28
C LYS A 153 -11.53 11.47 -47.25
#